data_AF-A0A9X4EVT8-F1
#
_entry.id   AF-A0A9X4EVT8-F1
#
_cell.length_a   1.000
_cell.length_b   1.000
_cell.length_c   1.000
_cell.angle_alpha   90.00
_cell.angle_beta   90.00
_cell.angle_gamma   90.00
#
_symmetry.space_group_name_H-M   'P 1'
#
loop_
_entity.id
_entity.type
_entity.pdbx_description
1 polymer ?
#
loop_
_entity_poly.entity_id
_entity_poly.type
_entity_poly.pdbx_seq_one_letter_code
_entity_poly.pdbx_strand_id
1 'polypeptide(L)'
;MNKKLLLSIAFTILISSLGFSQKIKLKKGKVLVDGKEILKYEKRGLGTEITFYSLINDNEVADMKIEDNGTLHFQDDDYRKMFFSEDEIKIETSSFNGRGWKYVIKQLLKSKVLNIKGEIDYERLKKFAKKHDENITNRTVRF
;
A
#
# COMPACT_ATOMS: atom_id res chain seq x y z
N MET A 1 42.26 26.38 4.64
CA MET A 1 40.85 26.40 4.18
C MET A 1 40.12 27.52 4.90
N ASN A 2 39.42 28.42 4.19
CA ASN A 2 38.76 29.57 4.82
C ASN A 2 37.69 29.07 5.82
N LYS A 3 37.69 29.60 7.06
CA LYS A 3 36.73 29.18 8.11
C LYS A 3 35.28 29.31 7.65
N LYS A 4 34.99 30.29 6.78
CA LYS A 4 33.68 30.47 6.14
C LYS A 4 33.32 29.35 5.15
N LEU A 5 34.31 28.84 4.43
CA LEU A 5 34.15 27.72 3.50
C LEU A 5 33.88 26.41 4.26
N LEU A 6 34.60 26.18 5.36
CA LEU A 6 34.38 25.05 6.28
C LEU A 6 32.95 25.05 6.84
N LEU A 7 32.46 26.22 7.27
CA LEU A 7 31.11 26.36 7.83
C LEU A 7 30.02 26.08 6.78
N SER A 8 30.22 26.55 5.54
CA SER A 8 29.28 26.33 4.43
C SER A 8 29.19 24.85 4.02
N ILE A 9 30.33 24.15 3.99
CA ILE A 9 30.38 22.72 3.69
C ILE A 9 29.66 21.92 4.80
N ALA A 10 29.91 22.24 6.07
CA ALA A 10 29.25 21.60 7.20
C ALA A 10 27.72 21.79 7.18
N PHE A 11 27.25 22.99 6.82
CA PHE A 11 25.82 23.30 6.70
C PHE A 11 25.15 22.52 5.56
N THR A 12 25.84 22.36 4.43
CA THR A 12 25.32 21.64 3.26
C THR A 12 25.18 20.12 3.52
N ILE A 13 26.08 19.54 4.31
CA ILE A 13 26.02 18.12 4.72
C ILE A 13 24.87 17.86 5.71
N LEU A 14 24.55 18.82 6.57
CA LEU A 14 23.44 18.70 7.51
C LEU A 14 22.08 18.70 6.80
N ILE A 15 21.89 19.55 5.79
CA ILE A 15 20.62 19.67 5.07
C ILE A 15 20.34 18.45 4.19
N SER A 16 21.37 17.83 3.60
CA SER A 16 21.21 16.67 2.73
C SER A 16 20.79 15.39 3.47
N SER A 17 20.87 15.37 4.81
CA SER A 17 20.44 14.25 5.64
C SER A 17 18.93 14.21 5.92
N LEU A 18 18.19 15.28 5.59
CA LEU A 18 16.73 15.32 5.69
C LEU A 18 16.08 14.59 4.52
N GLY A 19 16.26 13.26 4.48
CA GLY A 19 15.56 12.39 3.54
C GLY A 19 14.07 12.36 3.84
N PHE A 20 13.26 13.02 3.02
CA PHE A 20 11.79 12.98 3.11
C PHE A 20 11.27 11.59 2.70
N SER A 21 11.18 10.66 3.65
CA SER A 21 10.45 9.40 3.47
C SER A 21 9.11 9.45 4.18
N GLN A 22 8.00 9.29 3.45
CA GLN A 22 6.66 9.25 4.04
C GLN A 22 6.56 8.09 5.04
N LYS A 23 6.30 8.42 6.31
CA LYS A 23 6.21 7.48 7.41
C LYS A 23 4.80 6.92 7.52
N ILE A 24 4.62 5.68 7.07
CA ILE A 24 3.33 4.97 7.11
C ILE A 24 3.22 4.14 8.40
N LYS A 25 2.13 4.32 9.14
CA LYS A 25 1.80 3.55 10.35
C LYS A 25 0.38 3.00 10.27
N LEU A 26 0.20 1.81 10.82
CA LEU A 26 -1.09 1.20 11.10
C LEU A 26 -1.20 1.14 12.62
N LYS A 27 -2.11 1.91 13.22
CA LYS A 27 -2.22 2.01 14.68
C LYS A 27 -3.67 2.24 15.08
N LYS A 28 -4.17 1.45 16.05
CA LYS A 28 -5.52 1.59 16.63
C LYS A 28 -6.63 1.71 15.56
N GLY A 29 -6.62 0.82 14.57
CA GLY A 29 -7.62 0.81 13.48
C GLY A 29 -7.51 1.97 12.49
N LYS A 30 -6.38 2.70 12.45
CA LYS A 30 -6.18 3.83 11.53
C LYS A 30 -4.87 3.74 10.75
N VAL A 31 -4.92 4.19 9.49
CA VAL A 31 -3.76 4.40 8.62
C VAL A 31 -3.28 5.83 8.81
N LEU A 32 -2.03 6.00 9.22
CA LEU A 32 -1.39 7.30 9.39
C LEU A 32 -0.24 7.45 8.40
N VAL A 33 -0.23 8.56 7.66
CA VAL A 33 0.87 8.99 6.79
C VAL A 33 1.46 10.26 7.38
N ASP A 34 2.73 10.22 7.78
CA ASP A 34 3.43 11.33 8.45
C ASP A 34 2.67 11.86 9.69
N GLY A 35 1.97 10.96 10.37
CA GLY A 35 1.18 11.29 11.57
C GLY A 35 -0.24 11.77 11.29
N LYS A 36 -0.60 12.05 10.03
CA LYS A 36 -1.97 12.37 9.63
C LYS A 36 -2.77 11.10 9.35
N GLU A 37 -3.94 10.98 9.95
CA GLU A 37 -4.88 9.91 9.67
C GLU A 37 -5.47 10.09 8.25
N ILE A 38 -5.46 9.04 7.44
CA ILE A 38 -6.01 9.08 6.07
C ILE A 38 -7.12 8.06 5.82
N LEU A 39 -7.12 6.93 6.54
CA LEU A 39 -8.11 5.85 6.41
C LEU A 39 -8.31 5.17 7.77
N LYS A 40 -9.47 4.55 7.97
CA LYS A 40 -9.64 3.51 8.98
C LYS A 40 -9.30 2.16 8.38
N TYR A 41 -8.99 1.18 9.22
CA TYR A 41 -8.83 -0.20 8.78
C TYR A 41 -9.31 -1.19 9.84
N GLU A 42 -9.75 -2.34 9.36
CA GLU A 42 -9.97 -3.55 10.15
C GLU A 42 -9.10 -4.68 9.62
N LYS A 43 -8.59 -5.54 10.51
CA LYS A 43 -7.85 -6.75 10.12
C LYS A 43 -8.61 -7.99 10.56
N ARG A 44 -8.68 -8.97 9.67
CA ARG A 44 -9.32 -10.27 9.91
C ARG A 44 -8.33 -11.39 9.55
N GLY A 45 -8.73 -12.65 9.78
CA GLY A 45 -7.93 -13.82 9.41
C GLY A 45 -6.52 -13.83 10.03
N LEU A 46 -6.37 -13.42 11.29
CA LEU A 46 -5.05 -13.26 11.93
C LEU A 46 -4.10 -12.29 11.19
N GLY A 47 -4.66 -11.35 10.43
CA GLY A 47 -3.93 -10.33 9.67
C GLY A 47 -3.65 -10.68 8.22
N THR A 48 -4.15 -11.82 7.71
CA THR A 48 -4.13 -12.17 6.27
C THR A 48 -5.16 -11.38 5.46
N GLU A 49 -6.07 -10.67 6.12
CA GLU A 49 -7.04 -9.78 5.52
C GLU A 49 -6.96 -8.37 6.12
N ILE A 50 -7.21 -7.35 5.29
CA ILE A 50 -7.38 -5.98 5.72
C ILE A 50 -8.43 -5.27 4.86
N THR A 51 -9.38 -4.61 5.52
CA THR A 51 -10.37 -3.74 4.86
C THR A 51 -10.08 -2.30 5.24
N PHE A 52 -10.14 -1.39 4.28
CA PHE A 52 -9.97 0.04 4.48
C PHE A 52 -11.29 0.77 4.35
N TYR A 53 -11.52 1.75 5.23
CA TYR A 53 -12.72 2.59 5.23
C TYR A 53 -12.35 4.08 5.20
N SER A 54 -13.21 4.85 4.55
CA SER A 54 -13.11 6.31 4.48
C SER A 54 -13.27 6.93 5.88
N LEU A 55 -12.50 7.97 6.16
CA LEU A 55 -12.67 8.75 7.40
C LEU A 55 -13.93 9.60 7.40
N ILE A 56 -14.47 9.93 6.22
CA ILE A 56 -15.55 10.90 6.06
C ILE A 56 -16.92 10.25 6.25
N ASN A 57 -17.16 9.14 5.56
CA ASN A 57 -18.47 8.50 5.48
C ASN A 57 -18.47 7.03 5.91
N ASP A 58 -17.33 6.48 6.34
CA ASP A 58 -17.17 5.08 6.73
C ASP A 58 -17.44 4.06 5.61
N ASN A 59 -17.55 4.51 4.36
CA ASN A 59 -17.69 3.62 3.22
C ASN A 59 -16.41 2.79 3.04
N GLU A 60 -16.58 1.55 2.60
CA GLU A 60 -15.47 0.69 2.21
C GLU A 60 -14.75 1.29 1.01
N VAL A 61 -13.43 1.40 1.14
CA VAL A 61 -12.52 1.92 0.08
C VAL A 61 -11.88 0.76 -0.66
N ALA A 62 -11.38 -0.23 0.08
CA ALA A 62 -10.82 -1.43 -0.49
C ALA A 62 -10.79 -2.58 0.51
N ASP A 63 -11.04 -3.79 0.02
CA ASP A 63 -10.84 -5.04 0.73
C ASP A 63 -9.63 -5.78 0.14
N MET A 64 -8.74 -6.28 1.00
CA MET A 64 -7.53 -6.96 0.57
C MET A 64 -7.29 -8.22 1.37
N LYS A 65 -6.87 -9.28 0.69
CA LYS A 65 -6.52 -10.55 1.33
C LYS A 65 -5.32 -11.22 0.69
N ILE A 66 -4.63 -12.02 1.49
CA ILE A 66 -3.67 -13.02 1.02
C ILE A 66 -4.47 -14.28 0.70
N GLU A 67 -4.34 -14.76 -0.52
CA GLU A 67 -4.88 -16.05 -0.94
C GLU A 67 -3.74 -17.05 -0.97
N ASP A 68 -3.94 -18.18 -0.29
CA ASP A 68 -3.00 -19.32 -0.23
C ASP A 68 -3.12 -20.26 -1.44
N ASN A 69 -3.88 -19.82 -2.45
CA ASN A 69 -4.27 -20.58 -3.63
C ASN A 69 -4.80 -22.00 -3.35
N GLY A 70 -5.33 -22.27 -2.14
CA GLY A 70 -5.84 -23.57 -1.74
C GLY A 70 -4.77 -24.55 -1.21
N THR A 71 -3.56 -24.08 -0.90
CA THR A 71 -2.51 -24.93 -0.32
C THR A 71 -2.02 -24.37 1.02
N LEU A 72 -2.10 -25.19 2.07
CA LEU A 72 -1.78 -24.74 3.44
C LEU A 72 -0.27 -24.57 3.71
N HIS A 73 0.60 -25.01 2.80
CA HIS A 73 2.05 -25.13 3.04
C HIS A 73 2.95 -24.72 1.86
N PHE A 74 2.39 -24.34 0.71
CA PHE A 74 3.18 -23.79 -0.39
C PHE A 74 2.89 -22.29 -0.48
N GLN A 75 3.85 -21.47 -0.06
CA GLN A 75 3.70 -20.01 -0.07
C GLN A 75 4.15 -19.38 -1.40
N ASP A 76 4.73 -20.18 -2.29
CA ASP A 76 5.32 -19.71 -3.55
C ASP A 76 4.24 -19.33 -4.57
N ASP A 77 3.04 -19.91 -4.46
CA ASP A 77 1.87 -19.60 -5.28
C ASP A 77 0.83 -18.73 -4.57
N ASP A 78 1.11 -18.29 -3.33
CA ASP A 78 0.31 -17.27 -2.65
C ASP A 78 0.20 -16.02 -3.53
N TYR A 79 -0.86 -15.25 -3.34
CA TYR A 79 -0.96 -13.95 -3.98
C TYR A 79 -1.86 -13.02 -3.19
N ARG A 80 -1.77 -11.73 -3.48
CA ARG A 80 -2.69 -10.74 -2.91
C ARG A 80 -3.85 -10.52 -3.86
N LYS A 81 -5.07 -10.59 -3.33
CA LYS A 81 -6.26 -10.01 -3.96
C LYS A 81 -6.54 -8.66 -3.33
N MET A 82 -6.78 -7.68 -4.17
CA MET A 82 -7.21 -6.33 -3.79
C MET A 82 -8.47 -6.01 -4.58
N PHE A 83 -9.53 -5.62 -3.88
CA PHE A 83 -10.78 -5.18 -4.47
C PHE A 83 -11.05 -3.74 -4.02
N PHE A 84 -11.24 -2.84 -4.98
CA PHE A 84 -11.52 -1.43 -4.73
C PHE A 84 -13.01 -1.17 -4.98
N SER A 85 -13.73 -0.81 -3.91
CA SER A 85 -15.19 -0.98 -3.85
C SER A 85 -15.95 0.02 -4.70
N GLU A 86 -15.49 1.28 -4.78
CA GLU A 86 -16.16 2.33 -5.57
C GLU A 86 -16.07 2.09 -7.08
N ASP A 87 -14.93 1.56 -7.54
CA ASP A 87 -14.64 1.38 -8.97
C ASP A 87 -14.83 -0.07 -9.44
N GLU A 88 -15.14 -0.98 -8.51
CA GLU A 88 -15.24 -2.43 -8.71
C GLU A 88 -13.99 -3.06 -9.36
N ILE A 89 -12.82 -2.46 -9.15
CA ILE A 89 -11.54 -2.94 -9.72
C ILE A 89 -10.95 -4.01 -8.82
N LYS A 90 -10.76 -5.20 -9.39
CA LYS A 90 -10.03 -6.31 -8.78
C LYS A 90 -8.60 -6.37 -9.33
N ILE A 91 -7.63 -6.63 -8.45
CA ILE A 91 -6.23 -6.82 -8.80
C ILE A 91 -5.70 -8.05 -8.06
N GLU A 92 -5.09 -8.97 -8.79
CA GLU A 92 -4.48 -10.17 -8.24
C GLU A 92 -2.97 -10.15 -8.54
N THR A 93 -2.11 -10.16 -7.52
CA THR A 93 -0.66 -10.03 -7.74
C THR A 93 0.18 -10.82 -6.74
N SER A 94 1.15 -11.57 -7.26
CA SER A 94 2.20 -12.25 -6.50
C SER A 94 3.40 -11.32 -6.21
N SER A 95 3.53 -10.22 -6.96
CA SER A 95 4.61 -9.23 -6.83
C SER A 95 4.73 -8.59 -5.43
N PHE A 96 3.69 -8.69 -4.59
CA PHE A 96 3.65 -8.14 -3.23
C PHE A 96 3.76 -9.22 -2.13
N ASN A 97 4.11 -10.45 -2.48
CA ASN A 97 4.32 -11.53 -1.52
C ASN A 97 5.48 -11.24 -0.57
N GLY A 98 5.39 -11.79 0.65
CA GLY A 98 6.35 -11.52 1.74
C GLY A 98 6.36 -10.07 2.26
N ARG A 99 5.56 -9.15 1.69
CA ARG A 99 5.47 -7.74 2.13
C ARG A 99 4.20 -7.49 2.92
N GLY A 100 4.31 -6.89 4.11
CA GLY A 100 3.12 -6.54 4.91
C GLY A 100 2.28 -5.39 4.31
N TRP A 101 1.05 -5.21 4.82
CA TRP A 101 0.08 -4.21 4.32
C TRP A 101 0.60 -2.77 4.21
N LYS A 102 1.54 -2.36 5.08
CA LYS A 102 2.20 -1.03 4.96
C LYS A 102 2.91 -0.84 3.64
N TYR A 103 3.49 -1.90 3.08
CA TYR A 103 4.15 -1.86 1.78
C TYR A 103 3.12 -1.65 0.66
N VAL A 104 1.98 -2.35 0.72
CA VAL A 104 0.88 -2.18 -0.26
C VAL A 104 0.39 -0.73 -0.25
N ILE A 105 0.09 -0.18 0.93
CA ILE A 105 -0.30 1.23 1.10
C ILE A 105 0.77 2.17 0.53
N LYS A 106 2.05 1.87 0.77
CA LYS A 106 3.17 2.65 0.21
C LYS A 106 3.18 2.62 -1.31
N GLN A 107 2.90 1.48 -1.94
CA GLN A 107 2.83 1.38 -3.39
C GLN A 107 1.66 2.20 -3.94
N LEU A 108 0.49 2.15 -3.30
CA LEU A 108 -0.68 2.95 -3.69
C LEU A 108 -0.43 4.46 -3.57
N LEU A 109 0.22 4.91 -2.50
CA LEU A 109 0.63 6.32 -2.35
C LEU A 109 1.68 6.71 -3.39
N LYS A 110 2.67 5.86 -3.65
CA LYS A 110 3.74 6.12 -4.63
C LYS A 110 3.22 6.18 -6.07
N SER A 111 2.25 5.34 -6.40
CA SER A 111 1.57 5.35 -7.71
C SER A 111 0.51 6.44 -7.82
N LYS A 112 0.26 7.19 -6.74
CA LYS A 112 -0.81 8.20 -6.62
C LYS A 112 -2.21 7.61 -6.80
N VAL A 113 -2.37 6.30 -6.59
CA VAL A 113 -3.69 5.65 -6.52
C VAL A 113 -4.42 6.10 -5.26
N LEU A 114 -3.71 6.12 -4.12
CA LEU A 114 -4.22 6.67 -2.86
C LEU A 114 -3.60 8.04 -2.63
N ASN A 115 -4.40 9.03 -2.24
CA ASN A 115 -3.90 10.35 -1.86
C ASN A 115 -3.86 10.56 -0.34
N ILE A 116 -3.29 11.68 0.11
CA ILE A 116 -3.17 12.03 1.55
C ILE A 116 -4.50 12.42 2.22
N LYS A 117 -5.60 12.45 1.47
CA LYS A 117 -6.96 12.62 1.99
C LYS A 117 -7.67 11.27 2.19
N GLY A 118 -7.05 10.17 1.74
CA GLY A 118 -7.67 8.84 1.79
C GLY A 118 -8.54 8.52 0.58
N GLU A 119 -8.50 9.32 -0.48
CA GLU A 119 -9.34 9.13 -1.67
C GLU A 119 -8.55 8.36 -2.75
N ILE A 120 -9.29 7.60 -3.56
CA ILE A 120 -8.75 6.84 -4.69
C ILE A 120 -8.81 7.69 -5.97
N ASP A 121 -7.72 7.72 -6.73
CA ASP A 121 -7.69 8.25 -8.09
C ASP A 121 -7.95 7.09 -9.07
N TYR A 122 -9.14 7.09 -9.67
CA TYR A 122 -9.61 6.05 -10.58
C TYR A 122 -8.69 5.81 -11.79
N GLU A 123 -8.22 6.88 -12.43
CA GLU A 123 -7.37 6.77 -13.63
C GLU A 123 -5.99 6.22 -13.29
N ARG A 124 -5.49 6.54 -12.09
CA ARG A 124 -4.26 5.92 -11.55
C ARG A 124 -4.52 4.48 -11.14
N LEU A 125 -5.67 4.16 -10.56
CA LEU A 125 -6.05 2.81 -10.17
C LEU A 125 -6.11 1.89 -11.38
N LYS A 126 -6.75 2.30 -12.47
CA LYS A 126 -6.75 1.54 -13.74
C LYS A 126 -5.35 1.26 -14.27
N LYS A 127 -4.47 2.27 -14.26
CA LYS A 127 -3.08 2.11 -14.70
C LYS A 127 -2.29 1.18 -13.77
N PHE A 128 -2.56 1.25 -12.48
CA PHE A 128 -1.97 0.37 -11.48
C PHE A 128 -2.45 -1.08 -11.68
N ALA A 129 -3.75 -1.30 -11.89
CA ALA A 129 -4.33 -2.59 -12.23
C ALA A 129 -3.72 -3.15 -13.51
N LYS A 130 -3.68 -2.38 -14.60
CA LYS A 130 -3.04 -2.81 -15.86
C LYS A 130 -1.58 -3.25 -15.69
N LYS A 131 -0.87 -2.68 -14.72
CA LYS A 131 0.55 -3.00 -14.46
C LYS A 131 0.73 -4.21 -13.54
N HIS A 132 -0.16 -4.40 -12.58
CA HIS A 132 0.04 -5.33 -11.47
C HIS A 132 -0.93 -6.50 -11.43
N ASP A 133 -2.08 -6.40 -12.10
CA ASP A 133 -3.03 -7.50 -12.18
C ASP A 133 -2.48 -8.60 -13.08
N GLU A 134 -2.12 -9.70 -12.44
CA GLU A 134 -1.60 -10.91 -13.07
C GLU A 134 -2.74 -11.89 -13.41
N ASN A 135 -4.00 -11.53 -13.11
CA ASN A 135 -5.21 -12.30 -13.42
C ASN A 135 -5.11 -13.79 -13.00
N ILE A 136 -4.57 -14.02 -11.79
CA ILE A 136 -4.08 -15.33 -11.32
C ILE A 136 -5.20 -16.37 -11.30
N THR A 137 -6.35 -16.02 -10.71
CA THR A 137 -7.49 -16.92 -10.57
C THR A 137 -7.96 -17.47 -11.92
N ASN A 138 -7.94 -16.66 -12.98
CA ASN A 138 -8.43 -17.08 -14.30
C ASN A 138 -7.39 -17.85 -15.12
N ARG A 139 -6.08 -17.66 -14.85
CA ARG A 139 -5.01 -18.38 -15.57
C ARG A 139 -4.56 -19.67 -14.89
N THR A 140 -4.95 -19.89 -13.64
CA THR A 140 -4.61 -21.10 -12.88
C THR A 140 -5.74 -22.12 -13.02
N VAL A 141 -5.45 -23.27 -13.65
CA VAL A 141 -6.36 -24.42 -13.68
C VAL A 141 -6.27 -25.13 -12.32
N ARG A 142 -7.40 -25.31 -11.67
CA ARG A 142 -7.53 -26.09 -10.43
C ARG A 142 -8.06 -27.48 -10.80
N PHE A 143 -7.30 -28.53 -10.48
CA PHE A 143 -7.68 -29.93 -10.67
C PHE A 143 -8.21 -30.52 -9.37
#